data_AF-A0A0G4NEN3-F1
#
_entry.id   AF-A0A0G4NEN3-F1
#
_cell.length_a   1.000
_cell.length_b   1.000
_cell.length_c   1.000
_cell.angle_alpha   90.00
_cell.angle_beta   90.00
_cell.angle_gamma   90.00
#
_symmetry.space_group_name_H-M   'P 1'
#
loop_
_entity.id
_entity.type
_entity.pdbx_description
1 polymer ?
#
loop_
_entity_poly.entity_id
_entity_poly.type
_entity_poly.pdbx_seq_one_letter_code
_entity_poly.pdbx_strand_id
1 'polypeptide(L)'
;MTTGSNPVLRQLIWVVDEGSKHMDWNEIPEGMGGSVNVATWQEIVQEAPAAAGLELPPVAGQHEPADIITFWQSRPGTMEEMVRFSQANLIAGIAAQLAALPVSQRLGPSDLFLPVDSLTNTYTLVLTLAALFSNASIAFSSVAGKSAELILSTQGIAPTVIVASPETLLKTHHETTSKLTSALARLSYWLKSRSLVDYGIMPVASVATSFGDAYLPAIGTTPGKLRVVYTAERVGAHSVPLSPRELSDLRVFLGARVIYALTASKVAGAVTQTGFYDYRVHGQDSQRSHFGPPVTSTEILLRDTADLRTTDEVSQGQIIVRGPSVAGGEAALGVSARMSDDNTVSYV
;
A
#
# COMPACT_ATOMS: atom_id res chain seq x y z
N MET A 1 19.88 -19.80 19.02
CA MET A 1 21.33 -20.09 19.17
C MET A 1 22.08 -19.45 18.01
N THR A 2 22.65 -18.26 18.24
CA THR A 2 23.63 -17.61 17.36
C THR A 2 24.81 -17.23 18.24
N THR A 3 25.61 -18.23 18.62
CA THR A 3 26.84 -18.06 19.41
C THR A 3 27.98 -17.64 18.48
N GLY A 4 27.92 -16.40 18.01
CA GLY A 4 29.04 -15.70 17.38
C GLY A 4 29.16 -14.34 18.05
N SER A 5 30.23 -14.12 18.81
CA SER A 5 30.47 -12.90 19.58
C SER A 5 30.48 -11.68 18.66
N ASN A 6 29.42 -10.88 18.69
CA ASN A 6 29.35 -9.61 18.00
C ASN A 6 29.84 -8.51 18.96
N PRO A 7 31.08 -8.00 18.82
CA PRO A 7 31.70 -7.11 19.80
C PRO A 7 31.04 -5.72 19.91
N VAL A 8 30.03 -5.44 19.06
CA VAL A 8 29.30 -4.16 19.04
C VAL A 8 27.91 -4.27 19.71
N LEU A 9 27.48 -5.48 20.08
CA LEU A 9 26.18 -5.70 20.70
C LEU A 9 26.18 -5.13 22.12
N ARG A 10 25.35 -4.10 22.38
CA ARG A 10 25.26 -3.43 23.69
C ARG A 10 23.95 -3.72 24.43
N GLN A 11 22.90 -4.10 23.72
CA GLN A 11 21.56 -4.25 24.28
C GLN A 11 20.82 -5.40 23.61
N LEU A 12 20.12 -6.19 24.42
CA LEU A 12 19.26 -7.30 24.02
C LEU A 12 17.88 -7.05 24.65
N ILE A 13 16.83 -6.97 23.83
CA ILE A 13 15.47 -6.74 24.30
C ILE A 13 14.62 -7.96 23.95
N TRP A 14 14.10 -8.63 24.97
CA TRP A 14 13.22 -9.78 24.81
C TRP A 14 11.76 -9.32 24.72
N VAL A 15 11.06 -9.71 23.64
CA VAL A 15 9.61 -9.56 23.55
C VAL A 15 8.98 -10.90 23.89
N VAL A 16 8.55 -11.04 25.14
CA VAL A 16 8.00 -12.31 25.67
C VAL A 16 6.48 -12.29 25.70
N ASP A 17 5.87 -13.47 25.57
CA ASP A 17 4.42 -13.62 25.68
C ASP A 17 3.95 -13.37 27.13
N GLU A 18 2.72 -12.88 27.30
CA GLU A 18 2.15 -12.49 28.59
C GLU A 18 2.11 -13.66 29.58
N GLY A 19 1.85 -14.88 29.09
CA GLY A 19 1.88 -16.10 29.90
C GLY A 19 3.25 -16.49 30.44
N SER A 20 4.34 -16.01 29.84
CA SER A 20 5.73 -16.30 30.23
C SER A 20 6.40 -15.17 31.00
N LYS A 21 5.63 -14.13 31.38
CA LYS A 21 6.09 -12.96 32.13
C LYS A 21 6.75 -13.30 33.48
N HIS A 22 6.40 -14.45 34.06
CA HIS A 22 6.89 -14.89 35.36
C HIS A 22 8.27 -15.56 35.31
N MET A 23 8.81 -15.83 34.11
CA MET A 23 10.16 -16.37 34.00
C MET A 23 11.20 -15.25 33.99
N ASP A 24 12.38 -15.53 34.55
CA ASP A 24 13.51 -14.60 34.52
C ASP A 24 14.21 -14.70 33.17
N TRP A 25 13.94 -13.72 32.30
CA TRP A 25 14.52 -13.63 30.96
C TRP A 25 15.79 -12.75 30.93
N ASN A 26 16.21 -12.22 32.08
CA ASN A 26 17.31 -11.27 32.20
C ASN A 26 18.68 -11.96 32.40
N GLU A 27 18.72 -13.28 32.39
CA GLU A 27 19.97 -14.03 32.45
C GLU A 27 20.86 -13.76 31.22
N ILE A 28 22.07 -13.28 31.49
CA ILE A 28 23.09 -13.04 30.47
C ILE A 28 23.61 -14.40 29.99
N PRO A 29 23.56 -14.71 28.67
CA PRO A 29 24.08 -15.97 28.15
C PRO A 29 25.55 -16.18 28.53
N GLU A 30 25.89 -17.39 28.98
CA GLU A 30 27.26 -17.75 29.36
C GLU A 30 28.25 -17.41 28.23
N GLY A 31 29.28 -16.62 28.56
CA GLY A 31 30.34 -16.22 27.63
C GLY A 31 30.24 -14.80 27.05
N MET A 32 29.19 -14.03 27.31
CA MET A 32 29.06 -12.65 26.79
C MET A 32 29.65 -11.52 27.66
N GLY A 33 30.09 -11.82 28.89
CA GLY A 33 30.61 -10.81 29.83
C GLY A 33 29.56 -9.73 30.17
N GLY A 34 29.77 -8.94 31.23
CA GLY A 34 28.81 -7.90 31.66
C GLY A 34 28.64 -6.70 30.71
N SER A 35 28.88 -6.88 29.41
CA SER A 35 28.89 -5.82 28.39
C SER A 35 27.56 -5.65 27.63
N VAL A 36 26.62 -6.58 27.80
CA VAL A 36 25.32 -6.57 27.12
C VAL A 36 24.22 -6.37 28.14
N ASN A 37 23.44 -5.29 27.99
CA ASN A 37 22.25 -5.04 28.81
C ASN A 37 21.07 -5.88 28.29
N VAL A 38 20.53 -6.77 29.12
CA VAL A 38 19.39 -7.62 28.78
C VAL A 38 18.18 -7.12 29.53
N ALA A 39 17.09 -6.83 28.82
CA ALA A 39 15.82 -6.42 29.42
C ALA A 39 14.64 -6.99 28.64
N THR A 40 13.49 -7.16 29.29
CA THR A 40 12.25 -7.46 28.57
C THR A 40 11.57 -6.18 28.09
N TRP A 41 10.85 -6.24 26.97
CA TRP A 41 10.09 -5.10 26.45
C TRP A 41 9.07 -4.59 27.48
N GLN A 42 8.47 -5.50 28.24
CA GLN A 42 7.51 -5.15 29.28
C GLN A 42 8.13 -4.37 30.43
N GLU A 43 9.34 -4.72 30.87
CA GLU A 43 10.09 -3.95 31.88
C GLU A 43 10.43 -2.56 31.33
N ILE A 44 10.93 -2.47 30.10
CA ILE A 44 11.24 -1.18 29.47
C ILE A 44 9.99 -0.28 29.41
N VAL A 45 8.84 -0.83 29.06
CA VAL A 45 7.57 -0.07 28.99
C VAL A 45 7.04 0.30 30.38
N GLN A 46 7.20 -0.56 31.40
CA GLN A 46 6.75 -0.27 32.77
C GLN A 46 7.67 0.72 33.50
N GLU A 47 8.98 0.62 33.26
CA GLU A 47 10.00 1.49 33.84
C GLU A 47 10.15 2.81 33.06
N ALA A 48 9.58 2.89 31.85
CA ALA A 48 9.51 4.12 31.11
C ALA A 48 8.82 5.20 31.97
N PRO A 49 9.46 6.35 32.18
CA PRO A 49 8.82 7.48 32.84
C PRO A 49 7.46 7.78 32.21
N ALA A 50 6.47 8.24 32.97
CA ALA A 50 5.19 8.66 32.42
C ALA A 50 5.33 9.78 31.36
N ALA A 51 6.48 10.48 31.35
CA ALA A 51 6.84 11.49 30.36
C ALA A 51 7.64 10.94 29.15
N ALA A 52 8.00 9.66 29.14
CA ALA A 52 8.73 9.04 28.04
C ALA A 52 7.91 9.11 26.75
N GLY A 53 8.49 9.69 25.71
CA GLY A 53 7.82 9.89 24.42
C GLY A 53 6.87 11.10 24.35
N LEU A 54 6.70 11.88 25.43
CA LEU A 54 5.97 13.15 25.37
C LEU A 54 6.77 14.28 24.72
N GLU A 55 8.10 14.21 24.83
CA GLU A 55 9.03 15.16 24.19
C GLU A 55 9.74 14.50 23.03
N LEU A 56 9.83 15.21 21.90
CA LEU A 56 10.67 14.80 20.79
C LEU A 56 12.14 14.89 21.22
N PRO A 57 13.01 13.96 20.77
CA PRO A 57 14.43 14.06 21.02
C PRO A 57 14.97 15.44 20.60
N PRO A 58 15.85 16.06 21.39
CA PRO A 58 16.34 17.41 21.10
C PRO A 58 17.02 17.45 19.73
N VAL A 59 16.62 18.41 18.88
CA VAL A 59 17.13 18.58 17.51
C VAL A 59 18.62 18.98 17.53
N ALA A 60 19.06 19.67 18.59
CA ALA A 60 20.43 20.12 18.74
C ALA A 60 21.41 18.92 18.78
N GLY A 61 22.36 18.89 17.85
CA GLY A 61 23.38 17.84 17.73
C GLY A 61 22.95 16.62 16.92
N GLN A 62 21.74 16.60 16.35
CA GLN A 62 21.34 15.59 15.38
C GLN A 62 21.92 15.91 14.01
N HIS A 63 22.43 14.89 13.32
CA HIS A 63 22.89 15.02 11.94
C HIS A 63 21.68 15.10 11.00
N GLU A 64 21.83 15.83 9.89
CA GLU A 64 20.82 15.81 8.82
C GLU A 64 20.61 14.36 8.35
N PRO A 65 19.37 13.85 8.32
CA PRO A 65 19.14 12.47 7.96
C PRO A 65 19.59 12.22 6.52
N ALA A 66 20.22 11.07 6.28
CA ALA A 66 20.64 10.69 4.95
C ALA A 66 19.45 10.49 4.01
N ASP A 67 19.70 10.69 2.73
CA ASP A 67 18.70 10.45 1.69
C ASP A 67 18.48 8.94 1.48
N ILE A 68 17.26 8.59 1.08
CA ILE A 68 16.90 7.23 0.75
C ILE A 68 17.11 7.01 -0.74
N ILE A 69 17.95 6.03 -1.06
CA ILE A 69 18.22 5.63 -2.44
C ILE A 69 17.32 4.45 -2.78
N THR A 70 16.57 4.57 -3.87
CA THR A 70 15.77 3.50 -4.42
C THR A 70 16.22 3.18 -5.84
N PHE A 71 15.95 1.95 -6.25
CA PHE A 71 16.24 1.47 -7.59
C PHE A 71 14.92 1.14 -8.28
N TRP A 72 14.63 1.86 -9.36
CA TRP A 72 13.43 1.66 -10.15
C TRP A 72 13.73 0.75 -11.34
N GLN A 73 13.25 -0.48 -11.25
CA GLN A 73 13.30 -1.42 -12.35
C GLN A 73 12.06 -1.29 -13.25
N SER A 74 12.23 -0.67 -14.41
CA SER A 74 11.19 -0.56 -15.44
C SER A 74 10.96 -1.89 -16.16
N ARG A 75 12.01 -2.59 -16.57
CA ARG A 75 11.88 -3.94 -17.19
C ARG A 75 12.88 -4.92 -16.60
N PRO A 76 12.52 -6.21 -16.47
CA PRO A 76 13.49 -7.26 -16.18
C PRO A 76 14.64 -7.20 -17.18
N GLY A 77 15.88 -7.21 -16.67
CA GLY A 77 17.09 -7.15 -17.51
C GLY A 77 17.48 -5.77 -18.06
N THR A 78 16.75 -4.70 -17.71
CA THR A 78 17.19 -3.32 -17.99
C THR A 78 17.90 -2.71 -16.80
N MET A 79 18.80 -1.75 -17.06
CA MET A 79 19.50 -1.02 -16.00
C MET A 79 18.48 -0.26 -15.14
N GLU A 80 18.57 -0.45 -13.83
CA GLU A 80 17.67 0.20 -12.88
C GLU A 80 17.96 1.69 -12.80
N GLU A 81 16.92 2.52 -12.78
CA GLU A 81 17.07 3.95 -12.53
C GLU A 81 17.30 4.15 -11.03
N MET A 82 18.49 4.63 -10.66
CA MET A 82 18.78 5.03 -9.28
C MET A 82 18.14 6.39 -9.01
N VAL A 83 17.27 6.46 -8.01
CA VAL A 83 16.63 7.69 -7.58
C VAL A 83 16.98 7.96 -6.12
N ARG A 84 17.32 9.20 -5.82
CA ARG A 84 17.65 9.66 -4.47
C ARG A 84 16.51 10.55 -3.97
N PHE A 85 15.88 10.12 -2.87
CA PHE A 85 14.81 10.85 -2.21
C PHE A 85 15.31 11.49 -0.92
N SER A 86 15.08 12.78 -0.77
CA SER A 86 15.23 13.44 0.51
C SER A 86 14.15 12.99 1.49
N GLN A 87 14.38 13.20 2.79
CA GLN A 87 13.33 13.00 3.79
C GLN A 87 12.10 13.87 3.52
N ALA A 88 12.30 15.10 3.02
CA ALA A 88 11.20 15.98 2.67
C ALA A 88 10.31 15.39 1.56
N ASN A 89 10.90 14.69 0.58
CA ASN A 89 10.11 14.01 -0.46
C ASN A 89 9.23 12.91 0.14
N LEU A 90 9.79 12.08 1.02
CA LEU A 90 9.04 11.00 1.67
C LEU A 90 7.96 11.53 2.60
N ILE A 91 8.26 12.55 3.41
CA ILE A 91 7.29 13.19 4.30
C ILE A 91 6.12 13.77 3.49
N ALA A 92 6.40 14.42 2.35
CA ALA A 92 5.36 14.92 1.46
C ALA A 92 4.51 13.79 0.86
N GLY A 93 5.12 12.66 0.49
CA GLY A 93 4.42 11.46 0.05
C GLY A 93 3.52 10.88 1.14
N ILE A 94 4.03 10.76 2.37
CA ILE A 94 3.29 10.26 3.54
C ILE A 94 2.09 11.18 3.85
N ALA A 95 2.33 12.49 3.92
CA ALA A 95 1.29 13.49 4.17
C ALA A 95 0.17 13.42 3.12
N ALA A 96 0.52 13.20 1.85
CA ALA A 96 -0.46 13.03 0.78
C ALA A 96 -1.32 11.77 0.96
N GLN A 97 -0.74 10.65 1.37
CA GLN A 97 -1.50 9.42 1.63
C GLN A 97 -2.43 9.55 2.85
N LEU A 98 -1.96 10.22 3.91
CA LEU A 98 -2.78 10.50 5.10
C LEU A 98 -3.98 11.41 4.77
N ALA A 99 -3.80 12.35 3.85
CA ALA A 99 -4.83 13.28 3.40
C ALA A 99 -5.81 12.67 2.36
N ALA A 100 -5.38 11.63 1.64
CA ALA A 100 -6.16 11.05 0.55
C ALA A 100 -7.42 10.29 1.01
N LEU A 101 -7.40 9.75 2.23
CA LEU A 101 -8.55 9.08 2.81
C LEU A 101 -9.52 10.06 3.48
N PRO A 102 -10.85 9.87 3.31
CA PRO A 102 -11.86 10.58 4.10
C PRO A 102 -11.58 10.42 5.61
N VAL A 103 -11.88 11.45 6.41
CA VAL A 103 -11.55 11.49 7.84
C VAL A 103 -12.01 10.23 8.59
N SER A 104 -13.23 9.74 8.31
CA SER A 104 -13.81 8.55 8.94
C SER A 104 -13.16 7.22 8.52
N GLN A 105 -12.29 7.24 7.51
CA GLN A 105 -11.67 6.06 6.91
C GLN A 105 -10.15 6.09 7.01
N ARG A 106 -9.57 7.14 7.59
CA ARG A 106 -8.12 7.27 7.79
C ARG A 106 -7.56 6.06 8.54
N LEU A 107 -6.28 5.79 8.30
CA LEU A 107 -5.56 4.78 9.07
C LEU A 107 -5.53 5.19 10.55
N GLY A 108 -5.64 4.21 11.44
CA GLY A 108 -5.58 4.45 12.88
C GLY A 108 -5.12 3.22 13.68
N PRO A 109 -5.12 3.31 15.02
CA PRO A 109 -4.63 2.25 15.90
C PRO A 109 -5.40 0.92 15.79
N SER A 110 -6.63 0.95 15.29
CA SER A 110 -7.43 -0.25 15.05
C SER A 110 -7.02 -1.02 13.79
N ASP A 111 -6.14 -0.45 12.95
CA ASP A 111 -5.73 -1.08 11.70
C ASP A 111 -4.53 -2.00 11.86
N LEU A 112 -4.58 -3.10 11.12
CA LEU A 112 -3.46 -3.98 10.85
C LEU A 112 -3.10 -3.87 9.38
N PHE A 113 -2.00 -3.19 9.11
CA PHE A 113 -1.46 -2.96 7.77
C PHE A 113 -0.49 -4.08 7.39
N LEU A 114 -0.65 -4.62 6.19
CA LEU A 114 0.22 -5.66 5.66
C LEU A 114 0.73 -5.27 4.26
N PRO A 115 2.03 -4.99 4.10
CA PRO A 115 2.64 -4.82 2.79
C PRO A 115 2.87 -6.18 2.13
N VAL A 116 2.02 -6.51 1.16
CA VAL A 116 2.15 -7.72 0.32
C VAL A 116 3.15 -7.48 -0.82
N ASP A 117 3.24 -6.24 -1.30
CA ASP A 117 4.28 -5.83 -2.25
C ASP A 117 5.59 -5.45 -1.52
N SER A 118 6.70 -5.39 -2.28
CA SER A 118 8.03 -5.09 -1.76
C SER A 118 8.14 -3.67 -1.19
N LEU A 119 8.80 -3.52 -0.04
CA LEU A 119 9.17 -2.22 0.52
C LEU A 119 10.22 -1.46 -0.29
N THR A 120 10.86 -2.11 -1.27
CA THR A 120 11.73 -1.41 -2.24
C THR A 120 10.92 -0.54 -3.21
N ASN A 121 9.61 -0.79 -3.35
CA ASN A 121 8.70 0.08 -4.06
C ASN A 121 8.34 1.28 -3.17
N THR A 122 8.69 2.49 -3.63
CA THR A 122 8.46 3.72 -2.87
C THR A 122 6.99 3.92 -2.50
N TYR A 123 6.05 3.45 -3.31
CA TYR A 123 4.62 3.53 -2.98
C TYR A 123 4.26 2.69 -1.75
N THR A 124 4.67 1.42 -1.75
CA THR A 124 4.50 0.49 -0.63
C THR A 124 5.19 1.02 0.63
N LEU A 125 6.43 1.52 0.49
CA LEU A 125 7.17 2.13 1.59
C LEU A 125 6.42 3.33 2.19
N VAL A 126 5.97 4.27 1.35
CA VAL A 126 5.25 5.47 1.81
C VAL A 126 3.94 5.10 2.51
N LEU A 127 3.19 4.12 2.00
CA LEU A 127 1.97 3.65 2.66
C LEU A 127 2.26 2.94 4.00
N THR A 128 3.35 2.18 4.08
CA THR A 128 3.81 1.51 5.31
C THR A 128 4.21 2.55 6.36
N LEU A 129 4.93 3.60 5.96
CA LEU A 129 5.29 4.72 6.84
C LEU A 129 4.06 5.54 7.24
N ALA A 130 3.08 5.72 6.35
CA ALA A 130 1.81 6.37 6.69
C ALA A 130 1.02 5.56 7.73
N ALA A 131 1.03 4.22 7.61
CA ALA A 131 0.42 3.34 8.61
C ALA A 131 1.10 3.49 9.99
N LEU A 132 2.44 3.49 10.03
CA LEU A 132 3.20 3.77 11.27
C LEU A 132 2.84 5.13 11.87
N PHE A 133 2.82 6.18 11.05
CA PHE A 133 2.49 7.53 11.50
C PHE A 133 1.08 7.61 12.11
N SER A 134 0.14 6.82 11.58
CA SER A 134 -1.22 6.68 12.10
C SER A 134 -1.36 5.75 13.31
N ASN A 135 -0.25 5.29 13.90
CA ASN A 135 -0.21 4.31 15.00
C ASN A 135 -0.88 2.97 14.66
N ALA A 136 -0.99 2.61 13.37
CA ALA A 136 -1.48 1.31 12.97
C ALA A 136 -0.43 0.23 13.26
N SER A 137 -0.88 -1.00 13.49
CA SER A 137 0.02 -2.16 13.60
C SER A 137 0.46 -2.60 12.21
N ILE A 138 1.72 -3.04 12.08
CA ILE A 138 2.24 -3.57 10.82
C ILE A 138 2.65 -5.01 11.01
N ALA A 139 2.15 -5.87 10.13
CA ALA A 139 2.61 -7.25 10.03
C ALA A 139 3.50 -7.41 8.80
N PHE A 140 4.58 -8.18 8.93
CA PHE A 140 5.42 -8.57 7.80
C PHE A 140 5.27 -10.07 7.56
N SER A 141 5.07 -10.45 6.30
CA SER A 141 5.04 -11.84 5.85
C SER A 141 6.41 -12.26 5.32
N SER A 142 6.69 -13.57 5.34
CA SER A 142 7.89 -14.17 4.74
C SER A 142 7.86 -14.18 3.20
N VAL A 143 6.71 -13.85 2.60
CA VAL A 143 6.47 -13.78 1.16
C VAL A 143 6.06 -12.34 0.82
N ALA A 144 6.79 -11.69 -0.09
CA ALA A 144 6.48 -10.36 -0.61
C ALA A 144 6.97 -10.19 -2.06
N GLY A 145 6.33 -9.29 -2.81
CA GLY A 145 6.78 -8.87 -4.15
C GLY A 145 5.73 -9.01 -5.27
N LYS A 146 6.16 -8.78 -6.53
CA LYS A 146 5.32 -8.64 -7.74
C LYS A 146 4.45 -9.84 -8.10
N SER A 147 4.58 -11.00 -7.44
CA SER A 147 3.72 -12.17 -7.71
C SER A 147 3.48 -12.99 -6.44
N ALA A 148 3.60 -12.34 -5.28
CA ALA A 148 3.25 -12.96 -4.02
C ALA A 148 1.77 -13.39 -4.07
N GLU A 149 1.48 -14.60 -3.62
CA GLU A 149 0.10 -15.08 -3.55
C GLU A 149 -0.60 -14.45 -2.35
N LEU A 150 -1.75 -13.82 -2.60
CA LEU A 150 -2.41 -13.01 -1.58
C LEU A 150 -2.87 -13.86 -0.38
N ILE A 151 -3.46 -15.03 -0.64
CA ILE A 151 -3.91 -15.94 0.42
C ILE A 151 -2.73 -16.38 1.28
N LEU A 152 -1.63 -16.82 0.65
CA LEU A 152 -0.41 -17.22 1.34
C LEU A 152 0.19 -16.07 2.18
N SER A 153 0.23 -14.85 1.64
CA SER A 153 0.79 -13.67 2.30
C SER A 153 -0.02 -13.24 3.53
N THR A 154 -1.30 -13.64 3.59
CA THR A 154 -2.19 -13.36 4.74
C THR A 154 -2.35 -14.54 5.69
N GLN A 155 -1.65 -15.66 5.47
CA GLN A 155 -1.74 -16.80 6.39
C GLN A 155 -1.30 -16.40 7.80
N GLY A 156 -2.14 -16.68 8.79
CA GLY A 156 -1.88 -16.34 10.20
C GLY A 156 -2.16 -14.89 10.58
N ILE A 157 -2.49 -14.01 9.63
CA ILE A 157 -2.70 -12.57 9.86
C ILE A 157 -4.13 -12.20 9.44
N ALA A 158 -4.83 -11.33 10.15
CA ALA A 158 -6.14 -10.82 9.71
C ALA A 158 -6.04 -9.31 9.39
N PRO A 159 -5.45 -8.93 8.24
CA PRO A 159 -5.19 -7.53 7.94
C PRO A 159 -6.48 -6.75 7.68
N THR A 160 -6.51 -5.49 8.09
CA THR A 160 -7.59 -4.55 7.73
C THR A 160 -7.23 -3.73 6.50
N VAL A 161 -5.93 -3.52 6.26
CA VAL A 161 -5.42 -2.77 5.11
C VAL A 161 -4.25 -3.54 4.51
N ILE A 162 -4.25 -3.68 3.18
CA ILE A 162 -3.12 -4.25 2.44
C ILE A 162 -2.65 -3.30 1.35
N VAL A 163 -1.39 -3.43 0.96
CA VAL A 163 -0.87 -2.92 -0.31
C VAL A 163 -0.31 -4.08 -1.12
N ALA A 164 -0.79 -4.26 -2.35
CA ALA A 164 -0.44 -5.38 -3.21
C ALA A 164 -0.18 -4.91 -4.65
N SER A 165 0.68 -5.65 -5.35
CA SER A 165 0.98 -5.40 -6.76
C SER A 165 -0.26 -5.67 -7.64
N PRO A 166 -0.41 -4.96 -8.77
CA PRO A 166 -1.49 -5.25 -9.74
C PRO A 166 -1.50 -6.71 -10.19
N GLU A 167 -0.33 -7.33 -10.35
CA GLU A 167 -0.18 -8.72 -10.77
C GLU A 167 -0.69 -9.71 -9.71
N THR A 168 -0.40 -9.47 -8.42
CA THR A 168 -0.97 -10.26 -7.31
C THR A 168 -2.50 -10.18 -7.29
N LEU A 169 -3.06 -8.99 -7.52
CA LEU A 169 -4.50 -8.80 -7.57
C LEU A 169 -5.13 -9.43 -8.81
N LEU A 170 -4.49 -9.32 -9.98
CA LEU A 170 -4.95 -9.95 -11.20
C LEU A 170 -4.95 -11.49 -11.10
N LYS A 171 -3.90 -12.07 -10.50
CA LYS A 171 -3.87 -13.50 -10.17
C LYS A 171 -5.05 -13.89 -9.27
N THR A 172 -5.29 -13.12 -8.20
CA THR A 172 -6.41 -13.33 -7.28
C THR A 172 -7.77 -13.23 -7.99
N HIS A 173 -7.91 -12.26 -8.91
CA HIS A 173 -9.11 -12.08 -9.72
C HIS A 173 -9.35 -13.30 -10.62
N HIS A 174 -8.34 -13.77 -11.36
CA HIS A 174 -8.46 -14.95 -12.22
C HIS A 174 -8.82 -16.21 -11.44
N GLU A 175 -8.12 -16.46 -10.32
CA GLU A 175 -8.39 -17.63 -9.46
C GLU A 175 -9.80 -17.59 -8.88
N THR A 176 -10.26 -16.43 -8.42
CA THR A 176 -11.61 -16.27 -7.86
C THR A 176 -12.68 -16.39 -8.93
N THR A 177 -12.45 -15.79 -10.10
CA THR A 177 -13.36 -15.90 -11.26
C THR A 177 -13.48 -17.34 -11.74
N SER A 178 -12.40 -18.11 -11.74
CA SER A 178 -12.42 -19.52 -12.11
C SER A 178 -13.29 -20.39 -11.17
N LYS A 179 -13.49 -19.94 -9.92
CA LYS A 179 -14.34 -20.60 -8.91
C LYS A 179 -15.83 -20.23 -9.05
N LEU A 180 -16.21 -19.24 -9.87
CA LEU A 180 -17.59 -18.83 -10.15
C LEU A 180 -18.32 -19.80 -11.12
N THR A 181 -18.35 -21.07 -10.75
CA THR A 181 -18.94 -22.14 -11.58
C THR A 181 -20.41 -22.38 -11.29
N SER A 182 -20.85 -22.24 -10.04
CA SER A 182 -22.22 -22.56 -9.63
C SER A 182 -23.22 -21.42 -9.93
N ALA A 183 -24.47 -21.77 -10.22
CA ALA A 183 -25.53 -20.80 -10.46
C ALA A 183 -25.79 -19.89 -9.25
N LEU A 184 -25.68 -20.44 -8.04
CA LEU A 184 -25.82 -19.69 -6.79
C LEU A 184 -24.68 -18.69 -6.59
N ALA A 185 -23.44 -19.10 -6.86
CA ALA A 185 -22.29 -18.19 -6.79
C ALA A 185 -22.37 -17.06 -7.82
N ARG A 186 -22.86 -17.35 -9.03
CA ARG A 186 -23.10 -16.32 -10.07
C ARG A 186 -24.19 -15.36 -9.68
N LEU A 187 -25.28 -15.84 -9.08
CA LEU A 187 -26.36 -14.99 -8.58
C LEU A 187 -25.88 -14.10 -7.43
N SER A 188 -25.12 -14.65 -6.48
CA SER A 188 -24.58 -13.86 -5.36
C SER A 188 -23.59 -12.80 -5.84
N TYR A 189 -22.67 -13.16 -6.74
CA TYR A 189 -21.76 -12.21 -7.40
C TYR A 189 -22.53 -11.12 -8.16
N TRP A 190 -23.56 -11.49 -8.95
CA TRP A 190 -24.36 -10.52 -9.70
C TRP A 190 -25.07 -9.52 -8.78
N LEU A 191 -25.69 -10.00 -7.68
CA LEU A 191 -26.34 -9.13 -6.69
C LEU A 191 -25.34 -8.16 -6.03
N LYS A 192 -24.16 -8.66 -5.62
CA LYS A 192 -23.11 -7.85 -5.00
C LYS A 192 -22.52 -6.83 -5.97
N SER A 193 -22.27 -7.22 -7.21
CA SER A 193 -21.78 -6.34 -8.26
C SER A 193 -22.78 -5.24 -8.58
N ARG A 194 -24.07 -5.59 -8.64
CA ARG A 194 -25.15 -4.63 -8.84
C ARG A 194 -25.27 -3.63 -7.69
N SER A 195 -25.19 -4.10 -6.44
CA SER A 195 -25.13 -3.24 -5.25
C SER A 195 -24.01 -2.21 -5.33
N LEU A 196 -22.84 -2.65 -5.79
CA LEU A 196 -21.66 -1.79 -5.89
C LEU A 196 -21.78 -0.77 -7.02
N VAL A 197 -22.12 -1.22 -8.24
CA VAL A 197 -22.09 -0.40 -9.45
C VAL A 197 -23.32 0.51 -9.57
N ASP A 198 -24.53 -0.01 -9.33
CA ASP A 198 -25.77 0.76 -9.53
C ASP A 198 -26.09 1.65 -8.33
N TYR A 199 -25.76 1.19 -7.11
CA TYR A 199 -26.16 1.86 -5.87
C TYR A 199 -24.99 2.49 -5.10
N GLY A 200 -23.74 2.22 -5.50
CA GLY A 200 -22.55 2.73 -4.81
C GLY A 200 -22.40 2.18 -3.38
N ILE A 201 -23.01 1.02 -3.08
CA ILE A 201 -23.00 0.42 -1.74
C ILE A 201 -22.04 -0.76 -1.74
N MET A 202 -21.00 -0.66 -0.91
CA MET A 202 -20.07 -1.75 -0.70
C MET A 202 -20.79 -2.95 -0.10
N PRO A 203 -20.78 -4.13 -0.75
CA PRO A 203 -21.43 -5.31 -0.22
C PRO A 203 -20.70 -5.78 1.05
N VAL A 204 -21.28 -5.50 2.21
CA VAL A 204 -20.84 -6.03 3.51
C VAL A 204 -21.39 -7.43 3.71
N ALA A 205 -20.59 -8.33 4.29
CA ALA A 205 -21.02 -9.68 4.61
C ALA A 205 -22.09 -9.64 5.72
N SER A 206 -23.36 -9.71 5.33
CA SER A 206 -24.49 -10.05 6.20
C SER A 206 -24.88 -11.52 6.02
N VAL A 207 -25.51 -12.13 7.03
CA VAL A 207 -25.99 -13.53 6.99
C VAL A 207 -26.90 -13.81 5.79
N ALA A 208 -27.66 -12.82 5.33
CA ALA A 208 -28.54 -12.93 4.16
C ALA A 208 -27.78 -12.82 2.82
N THR A 209 -26.66 -12.10 2.79
CA THR A 209 -25.82 -11.88 1.59
C THR A 209 -24.63 -12.82 1.48
N SER A 210 -24.37 -13.64 2.52
CA SER A 210 -23.28 -14.62 2.56
C SER A 210 -23.63 -15.96 1.88
N PHE A 211 -24.85 -16.09 1.35
CA PHE A 211 -25.25 -17.29 0.64
C PHE A 211 -24.48 -17.41 -0.69
N GLY A 212 -23.81 -18.54 -0.90
CA GLY A 212 -23.05 -18.80 -2.11
C GLY A 212 -21.66 -18.13 -2.17
N ASP A 213 -21.09 -17.72 -1.03
CA ASP A 213 -19.78 -17.05 -0.95
C ASP A 213 -18.56 -17.98 -0.95
N ALA A 214 -18.76 -19.29 -1.14
CA ALA A 214 -17.67 -20.28 -1.14
C ALA A 214 -16.60 -20.06 -2.23
N TYR A 215 -16.88 -19.23 -3.24
CA TYR A 215 -15.91 -18.86 -4.27
C TYR A 215 -14.93 -17.77 -3.82
N LEU A 216 -15.27 -16.98 -2.79
CA LEU A 216 -14.46 -15.84 -2.35
C LEU A 216 -13.14 -16.33 -1.73
N PRO A 217 -12.04 -15.58 -1.95
CA PRO A 217 -10.76 -15.88 -1.30
C PRO A 217 -10.86 -15.67 0.22
N ALA A 218 -10.34 -16.62 0.99
CA ALA A 218 -10.20 -16.49 2.43
C ALA A 218 -8.98 -15.63 2.75
N ILE A 219 -9.19 -14.32 2.85
CA ILE A 219 -8.13 -13.37 3.21
C ILE A 219 -7.95 -13.34 4.72
N GLY A 220 -6.79 -13.82 5.16
CA GLY A 220 -6.42 -13.84 6.57
C GLY A 220 -7.16 -14.86 7.44
N THR A 221 -6.85 -14.85 8.74
CA THR A 221 -7.46 -15.76 9.73
C THR A 221 -8.88 -15.39 10.11
N THR A 222 -9.30 -14.16 9.84
CA THR A 222 -10.69 -13.70 10.00
C THR A 222 -11.15 -13.01 8.71
N PRO A 223 -11.66 -13.77 7.73
CA PRO A 223 -12.17 -13.22 6.48
C PRO A 223 -13.23 -12.14 6.72
N GLY A 224 -13.20 -11.08 5.92
CA GLY A 224 -14.16 -9.96 6.02
C GLY A 224 -13.72 -8.79 6.90
N LYS A 225 -12.56 -8.85 7.55
CA LYS A 225 -11.95 -7.68 8.24
C LYS A 225 -11.28 -6.69 7.30
N LEU A 226 -10.87 -7.14 6.12
CA LEU A 226 -10.19 -6.31 5.15
C LEU A 226 -11.13 -5.19 4.65
N ARG A 227 -10.72 -3.94 4.81
CA ARG A 227 -11.51 -2.76 4.44
C ARG A 227 -10.92 -1.99 3.25
N VAL A 228 -9.60 -2.01 3.09
CA VAL A 228 -8.89 -1.26 2.04
C VAL A 228 -7.77 -2.09 1.42
N VAL A 229 -7.69 -2.02 0.10
CA VAL A 229 -6.64 -2.59 -0.72
C VAL A 229 -6.04 -1.46 -1.55
N TYR A 230 -4.76 -1.18 -1.33
CA TYR A 230 -3.99 -0.30 -2.19
C TYR A 230 -3.30 -1.10 -3.28
N THR A 231 -3.36 -0.59 -4.50
CA THR A 231 -2.58 -1.11 -5.62
C THR A 231 -2.18 0.03 -6.54
N ALA A 232 -1.10 -0.15 -7.28
CA ALA A 232 -0.57 0.90 -8.13
C ALA A 232 0.00 0.36 -9.42
N GLU A 233 -0.42 0.98 -10.52
CA GLU A 233 0.27 0.86 -11.78
C GLU A 233 1.59 1.60 -11.72
N ARG A 234 2.64 0.94 -12.20
CA ARG A 234 3.99 1.48 -12.19
C ARG A 234 4.36 1.93 -13.59
N VAL A 235 4.61 3.23 -13.75
CA VAL A 235 5.02 3.79 -15.04
C VAL A 235 6.26 3.08 -15.57
N GLY A 236 6.17 2.58 -16.80
CA GLY A 236 7.26 1.88 -17.48
C GLY A 236 7.53 0.47 -16.98
N ALA A 237 6.78 -0.06 -16.01
CA ALA A 237 6.97 -1.40 -15.45
C ALA A 237 6.46 -2.55 -16.35
N HIS A 238 5.68 -2.23 -17.39
CA HIS A 238 5.00 -3.19 -18.27
C HIS A 238 4.10 -4.20 -17.52
N SER A 239 3.64 -3.83 -16.33
CA SER A 239 2.52 -4.51 -15.68
C SER A 239 1.28 -4.38 -16.56
N VAL A 240 0.41 -5.40 -16.54
CA VAL A 240 -0.90 -5.29 -17.19
C VAL A 240 -1.76 -4.39 -16.31
N PRO A 241 -2.19 -3.20 -16.78
CA PRO A 241 -3.03 -2.32 -15.96
C PRO A 241 -4.35 -3.01 -15.66
N LEU A 242 -4.85 -2.84 -14.43
CA LEU A 242 -6.17 -3.34 -14.06
C LEU A 242 -7.25 -2.55 -14.80
N SER A 243 -8.16 -3.28 -15.45
CA SER A 243 -9.35 -2.74 -16.08
C SER A 243 -10.37 -2.28 -15.02
N PRO A 244 -11.31 -1.38 -15.37
CA PRO A 244 -12.36 -0.96 -14.45
C PRO A 244 -13.20 -2.13 -13.92
N ARG A 245 -13.42 -3.14 -14.77
CA ARG A 245 -14.17 -4.34 -14.41
C ARG A 245 -13.41 -5.20 -13.40
N GLU A 246 -12.12 -5.45 -13.63
CA GLU A 246 -11.29 -6.19 -12.68
C GLU A 246 -11.23 -5.47 -11.32
N LEU A 247 -11.12 -4.14 -11.31
CA LEU A 247 -11.18 -3.35 -10.07
C LEU A 247 -12.53 -3.49 -9.36
N SER A 248 -13.65 -3.44 -10.09
CA SER A 248 -14.99 -3.66 -9.52
C SER A 248 -15.15 -5.07 -8.96
N ASP A 249 -14.71 -6.08 -9.70
CA ASP A 249 -14.74 -7.48 -9.29
C ASP A 249 -13.90 -7.72 -8.04
N LEU A 250 -12.68 -7.16 -8.00
CA LEU A 250 -11.79 -7.25 -6.83
C LEU A 250 -12.42 -6.65 -5.57
N ARG A 251 -13.18 -5.55 -5.70
CA ARG A 251 -13.94 -4.99 -4.56
C ARG A 251 -14.96 -6.00 -4.03
N VAL A 252 -15.70 -6.67 -4.92
CA VAL A 252 -16.66 -7.71 -4.55
C VAL A 252 -15.96 -8.94 -3.96
N PHE A 253 -14.89 -9.42 -4.60
CA PHE A 253 -14.17 -10.63 -4.21
C PHE A 253 -13.48 -10.50 -2.87
N LEU A 254 -12.87 -9.34 -2.61
CA LEU A 254 -12.13 -9.10 -1.37
C LEU A 254 -13.04 -8.55 -0.26
N GLY A 255 -14.26 -8.12 -0.58
CA GLY A 255 -15.14 -7.43 0.36
C GLY A 255 -14.55 -6.10 0.87
N ALA A 256 -13.58 -5.55 0.15
CA ALA A 256 -12.80 -4.37 0.52
C ALA A 256 -12.78 -3.31 -0.59
N ARG A 257 -12.62 -2.02 -0.25
CA ARG A 257 -12.42 -1.00 -1.29
C ARG A 257 -11.03 -1.13 -1.89
N VAL A 258 -10.94 -0.90 -3.19
CA VAL A 258 -9.68 -0.90 -3.93
C VAL A 258 -9.36 0.53 -4.34
N ILE A 259 -8.21 1.03 -3.86
CA ILE A 259 -7.61 2.30 -4.26
C ILE A 259 -6.53 1.99 -5.29
N TYR A 260 -6.71 2.54 -6.50
CA TYR A 260 -5.81 2.34 -7.62
C TYR A 260 -5.03 3.63 -7.90
N ALA A 261 -3.71 3.52 -7.89
CA ALA A 261 -2.80 4.65 -8.06
C ALA A 261 -1.94 4.53 -9.31
N LEU A 262 -1.44 5.67 -9.78
CA LEU A 262 -0.32 5.75 -10.72
C LEU A 262 0.94 6.09 -9.95
N THR A 263 2.05 5.38 -10.19
CA THR A 263 3.33 5.59 -9.50
C THR A 263 4.47 5.70 -10.51
N ALA A 264 5.51 6.45 -10.17
CA ALA A 264 6.65 6.67 -11.05
C ALA A 264 7.96 6.72 -10.26
N SER A 265 9.09 6.46 -10.95
CA SER A 265 10.42 6.34 -10.34
C SER A 265 10.82 7.54 -9.49
N LYS A 266 10.55 8.75 -9.96
CA LYS A 266 10.92 10.01 -9.31
C LYS A 266 9.89 10.57 -8.34
N VAL A 267 8.84 9.82 -8.00
CA VAL A 267 7.78 10.30 -7.10
C VAL A 267 7.71 9.44 -5.85
N ALA A 268 7.82 10.08 -4.69
CA ALA A 268 7.64 9.45 -3.40
C ALA A 268 6.16 9.20 -3.13
N GLY A 269 5.70 7.96 -3.34
CA GLY A 269 4.30 7.58 -3.16
C GLY A 269 3.55 7.51 -4.49
N ALA A 270 2.33 8.05 -4.52
CA ALA A 270 1.47 8.08 -5.70
C ALA A 270 1.59 9.42 -6.45
N VAL A 271 1.45 9.37 -7.77
CA VAL A 271 1.26 10.54 -8.64
C VAL A 271 -0.21 10.96 -8.61
N THR A 272 -1.10 10.01 -8.88
CA THR A 272 -2.55 10.12 -8.77
C THR A 272 -3.08 8.90 -8.03
N GLN A 273 -4.26 9.01 -7.42
CA GLN A 273 -4.97 7.84 -6.92
C GLN A 273 -6.49 8.01 -6.92
N THR A 274 -7.21 6.92 -7.12
CA THR A 274 -8.69 6.91 -7.01
C THR A 274 -9.14 7.19 -5.59
N GLY A 275 -10.30 7.82 -5.44
CA GLY A 275 -10.91 8.04 -4.14
C GLY A 275 -11.39 6.75 -3.47
N PHE A 276 -11.54 6.80 -2.14
CA PHE A 276 -12.00 5.66 -1.33
C PHE A 276 -13.39 5.12 -1.73
N TYR A 277 -14.28 5.99 -2.21
CA TYR A 277 -15.64 5.65 -2.65
C TYR A 277 -15.77 5.63 -4.17
N ASP A 278 -14.66 5.49 -4.90
CA ASP A 278 -14.70 5.42 -6.36
C ASP A 278 -15.05 4.00 -6.83
N TYR A 279 -16.28 3.83 -7.27
CA TYR A 279 -16.84 2.55 -7.75
C TYR A 279 -17.18 2.58 -9.23
N ARG A 280 -16.74 3.61 -9.95
CA ARG A 280 -17.14 3.82 -11.33
C ARG A 280 -16.54 2.76 -12.24
N VAL A 281 -17.36 2.27 -13.16
CA VAL A 281 -16.96 1.40 -14.27
C VAL A 281 -17.17 2.21 -15.54
N HIS A 282 -16.14 2.97 -15.95
CA HIS A 282 -16.23 3.81 -17.14
C HIS A 282 -16.22 2.97 -18.41
N GLY A 283 -17.33 2.99 -19.16
CA GLY A 283 -17.48 2.39 -20.49
C GLY A 283 -17.27 0.88 -20.53
N GLN A 284 -18.22 0.10 -21.05
CA GLN A 284 -18.09 -1.37 -21.08
C GLN A 284 -16.87 -1.87 -21.90
N ASP A 285 -16.27 -1.02 -22.73
CA ASP A 285 -15.15 -1.35 -23.62
C ASP A 285 -13.80 -0.74 -23.22
N SER A 286 -13.70 0.03 -22.11
CA SER A 286 -12.42 0.61 -21.74
C SER A 286 -11.49 -0.45 -21.13
N GLN A 287 -10.42 -0.77 -21.85
CA GLN A 287 -9.39 -1.73 -21.41
C GLN A 287 -8.55 -1.20 -20.24
N ARG A 288 -8.64 0.10 -19.91
CA ARG A 288 -7.78 0.76 -18.94
C ARG A 288 -8.62 1.61 -17.98
N SER A 289 -8.39 1.44 -16.68
CA SER A 289 -8.98 2.32 -15.67
C SER A 289 -8.27 3.67 -15.60
N HIS A 290 -8.98 4.68 -15.12
CA HIS A 290 -8.35 5.90 -14.62
C HIS A 290 -7.67 5.62 -13.26
N PHE A 291 -6.73 6.50 -12.91
CA PHE A 291 -5.92 6.45 -11.70
C PHE A 291 -6.33 7.53 -10.70
N GLY A 292 -7.54 8.08 -10.85
CA GLY A 292 -8.05 9.20 -10.04
C GLY A 292 -7.36 10.54 -10.30
N PRO A 293 -7.64 11.55 -9.46
CA PRO A 293 -6.97 12.86 -9.52
C PRO A 293 -5.54 12.83 -8.94
N PRO A 294 -4.73 13.87 -9.20
CA PRO A 294 -3.46 14.10 -8.50
C PRO A 294 -3.61 14.06 -6.98
N VAL A 295 -2.61 13.54 -6.29
CA VAL A 295 -2.57 13.59 -4.82
C VAL A 295 -2.15 14.99 -4.35
N THR A 296 -2.39 15.31 -3.09
CA THR A 296 -2.16 16.67 -2.56
C THR A 296 -0.71 17.14 -2.58
N SER A 297 0.26 16.23 -2.76
CA SER A 297 1.68 16.57 -2.90
C SER A 297 2.18 16.65 -4.35
N THR A 298 1.30 16.47 -5.33
CA THR A 298 1.65 16.47 -6.75
C THR A 298 0.77 17.40 -7.57
N GLU A 299 1.36 17.98 -8.60
CA GLU A 299 0.67 18.71 -9.66
C GLU A 299 1.03 18.06 -11.00
N ILE A 300 0.05 17.94 -11.89
CA ILE A 300 0.22 17.32 -13.20
C ILE A 300 0.12 18.36 -14.29
N LEU A 301 1.12 18.38 -15.16
CA LEU A 301 1.13 19.15 -16.40
C LEU A 301 1.12 18.17 -17.56
N LEU A 302 0.23 18.41 -18.53
CA LEU A 302 0.19 17.68 -19.78
C LEU A 302 0.90 18.51 -20.85
N ARG A 303 2.00 17.97 -21.38
CA ARG A 303 2.77 18.61 -22.45
C ARG A 303 2.38 18.02 -23.79
N ASP A 304 2.03 18.88 -24.73
CA ASP A 304 1.73 18.49 -26.10
C ASP A 304 2.90 17.72 -26.74
N THR A 305 2.54 16.78 -27.60
CA THR A 305 3.44 15.98 -28.42
C THR A 305 3.07 16.14 -29.90
N ALA A 306 3.77 15.46 -30.80
CA ALA A 306 3.42 15.45 -32.22
C ALA A 306 2.00 14.89 -32.44
N ASP A 307 1.63 13.85 -31.70
CA ASP A 307 0.39 13.08 -31.91
C ASP A 307 -0.75 13.49 -30.96
N LEU A 308 -0.41 14.04 -29.79
CA LEU A 308 -1.39 14.42 -28.76
C LEU A 308 -1.26 15.90 -28.44
N ARG A 309 -2.36 16.64 -28.57
CA ARG A 309 -2.45 18.06 -28.23
C ARG A 309 -3.60 18.32 -27.29
N THR A 310 -3.37 19.27 -26.39
CA THR A 310 -4.39 19.85 -25.53
C THR A 310 -5.24 20.83 -26.35
N THR A 311 -6.56 20.67 -26.29
CA THR A 311 -7.56 21.58 -26.86
C THR A 311 -8.52 22.04 -25.77
N ASP A 312 -9.47 22.91 -26.12
CA ASP A 312 -10.49 23.39 -25.18
C ASP A 312 -11.40 22.24 -24.69
N GLU A 313 -11.52 21.14 -25.45
CA GLU A 313 -12.36 19.99 -25.15
C GLU A 313 -11.59 18.77 -24.63
N VAL A 314 -10.28 18.70 -24.88
CA VAL A 314 -9.47 17.53 -24.55
C VAL A 314 -8.15 17.95 -23.92
N SER A 315 -7.95 17.58 -22.66
CA SER A 315 -6.67 17.73 -21.98
C SER A 315 -5.86 16.44 -22.10
N GLN A 316 -4.86 16.40 -22.98
CA GLN A 316 -4.03 15.21 -23.22
C GLN A 316 -2.60 15.57 -23.61
N GLY A 317 -1.65 14.71 -23.26
CA GLY A 317 -0.25 14.90 -23.60
C GLY A 317 0.67 14.02 -22.78
N GLN A 318 1.98 14.29 -22.88
CA GLN A 318 2.99 13.66 -22.04
C GLN A 318 2.84 14.15 -20.59
N ILE A 319 2.89 13.22 -19.63
CA ILE A 319 2.76 13.54 -18.22
C ILE A 319 4.07 14.11 -17.67
N ILE A 320 3.96 15.28 -17.05
CA ILE A 320 4.98 15.91 -16.22
C ILE A 320 4.40 16.09 -14.83
N VAL A 321 5.13 15.67 -13.80
CA VAL A 321 4.72 15.78 -12.41
C VAL A 321 5.63 16.75 -11.69
N ARG A 322 5.04 17.64 -10.90
CA ARG A 322 5.72 18.57 -10.01
C ARG A 322 5.26 18.37 -8.58
N GLY A 323 6.06 18.80 -7.63
CA GLY A 323 5.64 18.93 -6.25
C GLY A 323 6.67 18.43 -5.23
N PRO A 324 6.39 18.63 -3.93
CA PRO A 324 7.33 18.31 -2.86
C PRO A 324 7.67 16.81 -2.76
N SER A 325 6.79 15.90 -3.23
CA SER A 325 7.08 14.46 -3.26
C SER A 325 7.95 14.03 -4.45
N VAL A 326 8.26 14.93 -5.38
CA VAL A 326 9.03 14.63 -6.59
C VAL A 326 10.53 14.85 -6.35
N ALA A 327 11.34 13.83 -6.61
CA ALA A 327 12.80 13.95 -6.59
C ALA A 327 13.25 14.98 -7.65
N GLY A 328 13.92 16.04 -7.21
CA GLY A 328 14.30 17.17 -8.07
C GLY A 328 13.15 18.17 -8.35
N GLY A 329 11.98 18.01 -7.73
CA GLY A 329 10.84 18.94 -7.79
C GLY A 329 9.98 18.86 -9.05
N GLU A 330 10.52 18.36 -10.16
CA GLU A 330 9.81 18.12 -11.42
C GLU A 330 10.37 16.88 -12.14
N ALA A 331 9.50 16.06 -12.72
CA ALA A 331 9.88 14.90 -13.51
C ALA A 331 8.90 14.62 -14.66
N ALA A 332 9.41 14.42 -15.87
CA ALA A 332 8.64 13.83 -16.96
C ALA A 332 8.56 12.31 -16.79
N LEU A 333 7.36 11.74 -16.90
CA LEU A 333 7.14 10.32 -16.63
C LEU A 333 7.41 9.40 -17.83
N GLY A 334 7.56 9.97 -19.03
CA GLY A 334 7.80 9.19 -20.25
C GLY A 334 6.57 8.45 -20.79
N VAL A 335 5.38 8.77 -20.27
CA VAL A 335 4.08 8.23 -20.72
C VAL A 335 3.11 9.36 -20.99
N SER A 336 2.10 9.09 -21.83
CA SER A 336 1.04 10.03 -22.16
C SER A 336 -0.25 9.67 -21.45
N ALA A 337 -0.98 10.70 -21.02
CA ALA A 337 -2.28 10.55 -20.41
C ALA A 337 -3.26 11.61 -20.91
N ARG A 338 -4.53 11.33 -20.65
CA ARG A 338 -5.65 12.23 -20.79
C ARG A 338 -6.22 12.51 -19.41
N MET A 339 -6.53 13.77 -19.16
CA MET A 339 -7.36 14.21 -18.05
C MET A 339 -8.82 14.26 -18.51
N SER A 340 -9.67 13.55 -17.80
CA SER A 340 -11.12 13.53 -18.01
C SER A 340 -11.77 14.77 -17.40
N ASP A 341 -13.03 15.04 -17.76
CA ASP A 341 -13.81 16.21 -17.31
C ASP A 341 -13.99 16.28 -15.77
N ASP A 342 -13.85 15.13 -15.10
CA ASP A 342 -13.91 14.99 -13.65
C ASP A 342 -12.52 15.09 -12.98
N ASN A 343 -11.51 15.55 -13.73
CA ASN A 343 -10.12 15.68 -13.33
C ASN A 343 -9.41 14.36 -12.99
N THR A 344 -9.93 13.22 -13.46
CA THR A 344 -9.23 11.95 -13.34
C THR A 344 -8.24 11.74 -14.48
N VAL A 345 -7.12 11.09 -14.19
CA VAL A 345 -6.06 10.83 -15.17
C VAL A 345 -6.13 9.37 -15.63
N SER A 346 -6.05 9.15 -16.94
CA SER A 346 -6.00 7.82 -17.55
C SER A 346 -4.97 7.79 -18.68
N TYR A 347 -4.36 6.64 -18.95
CA TYR A 347 -3.46 6.51 -20.11
C TYR A 347 -4.20 6.72 -21.43
N VAL A 348 -3.50 7.28 -22.42
CA VAL A 348 -3.96 7.37 -23.82
C VAL A 348 -3.62 6.10 -24.60
#